data_AF-A0A520HWQ1-F1
#
_entry.id   AF-A0A520HWQ1-F1
#
_cell.length_a   1.000
_cell.length_b   1.000
_cell.length_c   1.000
_cell.angle_alpha   90.00
_cell.angle_beta   90.00
_cell.angle_gamma   90.00
#
_symmetry.space_group_name_H-M   'P 1'
#
loop_
_entity.id
_entity.type
_entity.pdbx_description
1 polymer ?
#
loop_
_entity_poly.entity_id
_entity_poly.type
_entity_poly.pdbx_seq_one_letter_code
_entity_poly.pdbx_strand_id
1 'polypeptide(L)'
;MRASLIGISGLAIVGPALVVANAPVVVQAPKRVKLPPGRVVPQAEVPEVEPVKFVDLTPDDARAFNATVPFSTDPNPAARPFRFAGGPEDLARATDCMAAGILYEAGDDTLGERAVAQVVLNRLHHPAFPKTVCGVVFEGQDRSTGCQFSFSCDGAITRWHPTDDAWRRAREVAAAALSGAVFKQVGYATHYHTDWVVPYWQSSLDKITAVNTHLFFRWSGWWGTPPAFGRHPETVDRTRRQLPKRGGDPGQGRGEAFVRARVERRSRENPSPLDEPELDARAPCVDREDRHQPR
;
A
#
# COMPACT_ATOMS: atom_id res chain seq x y z
N MET A 1 -27.94 14.14 62.17
CA MET A 1 -27.14 13.08 61.50
C MET A 1 -27.30 13.04 59.97
N ARG A 2 -28.50 13.24 59.39
CA ARG A 2 -28.67 13.16 57.91
C ARG A 2 -28.05 14.32 57.11
N ALA A 3 -28.00 15.54 57.65
CA ALA A 3 -27.40 16.69 56.97
C ALA A 3 -25.85 16.62 56.88
N SER A 4 -25.20 15.99 57.87
CA SER A 4 -23.74 15.85 57.92
C SER A 4 -23.21 14.84 56.90
N LEU A 5 -23.98 13.80 56.56
CA LEU A 5 -23.60 12.80 55.56
C LEU A 5 -23.67 13.34 54.11
N ILE A 6 -24.63 14.22 53.81
CA ILE A 6 -24.79 14.81 52.47
C ILE A 6 -23.63 15.79 52.15
N GLY A 7 -23.18 16.56 53.15
CA GLY A 7 -22.04 17.48 52.99
C GLY A 7 -20.71 16.76 52.73
N ILE A 8 -20.49 15.61 53.37
CA ILE A 8 -19.26 14.82 53.21
C ILE A 8 -19.21 14.14 51.84
N SER A 9 -20.34 13.61 51.34
CA SER A 9 -20.41 13.02 49.99
C SER A 9 -20.29 14.05 48.88
N GLY A 10 -20.80 15.27 49.07
CA GLY A 10 -20.61 16.37 48.13
C GLY A 10 -19.13 16.76 47.98
N LEU A 11 -18.39 16.85 49.10
CA LEU A 11 -16.96 17.16 49.08
C LEU A 11 -16.12 16.06 48.41
N ALA A 12 -16.48 14.79 48.61
CA ALA A 12 -15.76 13.65 48.04
C ALA A 12 -15.86 13.53 46.52
N ILE A 13 -16.85 14.16 45.89
CA ILE A 13 -17.04 14.14 44.43
C ILE A 13 -16.63 15.48 43.82
N VAL A 14 -17.07 16.59 44.41
CA VAL A 14 -16.81 17.94 43.88
C VAL A 14 -15.33 18.31 44.04
N GLY A 15 -14.68 17.88 45.13
CA GLY A 15 -13.25 18.10 45.36
C GLY A 15 -12.38 17.49 44.25
N PRO A 16 -12.44 16.17 44.01
CA PRO A 16 -11.69 15.54 42.92
C PRO A 16 -12.04 16.09 41.53
N ALA A 17 -13.32 16.37 41.26
CA ALA A 17 -13.76 16.94 39.98
C ALA A 17 -13.16 18.33 39.72
N LEU A 18 -13.11 19.20 40.75
CA LEU A 18 -12.45 20.50 40.65
C LEU A 18 -10.94 20.37 40.48
N VAL A 19 -10.29 19.42 41.15
CA VAL A 19 -8.84 19.19 40.98
C VAL A 19 -8.52 18.73 39.57
N VAL A 20 -9.31 17.83 38.98
CA VAL A 20 -9.11 17.37 37.60
C VAL A 20 -9.41 18.49 36.60
N ALA A 21 -10.49 19.26 36.81
CA ALA A 21 -10.87 20.35 35.91
C ALA A 21 -9.90 21.53 35.94
N ASN A 22 -9.18 21.73 37.05
CA ASN A 22 -8.23 22.84 37.22
C ASN A 22 -6.77 22.38 37.29
N ALA A 23 -6.49 21.09 37.04
CA ALA A 23 -5.12 20.62 36.94
C ALA A 23 -4.45 21.32 35.76
N PRO A 24 -3.31 22.02 35.96
CA PRO A 24 -2.59 22.61 34.86
C PRO A 24 -2.15 21.50 33.90
N VAL A 25 -2.35 21.72 32.60
CA VAL A 25 -1.81 20.83 31.57
C VAL A 25 -0.30 20.81 31.76
N VAL A 26 0.25 19.68 32.19
CA VAL A 26 1.70 19.48 32.24
C VAL A 26 2.19 19.43 30.81
N VAL A 27 2.65 20.57 30.29
CA VAL A 27 3.39 20.61 29.03
C VAL A 27 4.72 19.92 29.32
N GLN A 28 4.80 18.63 28.97
CA GLN A 28 6.06 17.88 28.99
C GLN A 28 7.06 18.66 28.12
N ALA A 29 8.10 19.21 28.75
CA ALA A 29 9.19 19.79 27.98
C ALA A 29 9.81 18.64 27.16
N PRO A 30 9.96 18.79 25.84
CA PRO A 30 10.47 17.71 25.00
C PRO A 30 11.85 17.31 25.54
N LYS A 31 12.07 16.00 25.73
CA LYS A 31 13.41 15.48 25.98
C LYS A 31 14.33 16.01 24.89
N ARG A 32 15.56 16.39 25.26
CA ARG A 32 16.54 16.89 24.31
C ARG A 32 16.99 15.75 23.39
N VAL A 33 16.32 15.61 22.26
CA VAL A 33 16.69 14.64 21.21
C VAL A 33 17.83 15.23 20.40
N LYS A 34 18.94 14.49 20.28
CA LYS A 34 20.06 14.87 19.41
C LYS A 34 20.01 14.01 18.15
N LEU A 35 19.45 14.57 17.08
CA LEU A 35 19.54 13.97 15.75
C LEU A 35 20.90 14.27 15.11
N PRO A 36 21.40 13.40 14.21
CA PRO A 36 22.56 13.71 13.40
C PRO A 36 22.31 14.97 12.56
N PRO A 37 23.34 15.78 12.29
CA PRO A 37 23.19 16.94 11.42
C PRO A 37 22.74 16.49 10.03
N GLY A 38 21.69 17.13 9.51
CA GLY A 38 21.18 16.83 8.18
C GLY A 38 22.21 17.14 7.11
N ARG A 39 22.45 16.20 6.20
CA ARG A 39 23.29 16.42 5.01
C ARG A 39 22.39 16.58 3.79
N VAL A 40 22.44 17.75 3.16
CA VAL A 40 21.85 17.93 1.82
C VAL A 40 22.72 17.16 0.82
N VAL A 41 22.13 16.17 0.15
CA VAL A 41 22.84 15.34 -0.82
C VAL A 41 23.07 16.13 -2.11
N PRO A 42 24.32 16.20 -2.64
CA PRO A 42 24.60 16.86 -3.91
C PRO A 42 23.87 16.19 -5.08
N GLN A 43 23.55 16.95 -6.12
CA GLN A 43 22.84 16.43 -7.31
C GLN A 43 23.62 15.32 -8.06
N ALA A 44 24.95 15.31 -7.95
CA ALA A 44 25.79 14.32 -8.61
C ALA A 44 25.70 12.91 -7.99
N GLU A 45 25.15 12.80 -6.78
CA GLU A 45 25.08 11.56 -6.00
C GLU A 45 23.60 11.18 -5.80
N VAL A 46 23.21 9.98 -6.25
CA VAL A 46 21.86 9.47 -5.96
C VAL A 46 21.77 9.20 -4.46
N PRO A 47 20.79 9.77 -3.75
CA PRO A 47 20.73 9.61 -2.31
C PRO A 47 20.41 8.15 -1.95
N GLU A 48 21.15 7.61 -0.99
CA GLU A 48 20.86 6.29 -0.43
C GLU A 48 19.63 6.36 0.49
N VAL A 49 18.75 5.36 0.41
CA VAL A 49 17.62 5.25 1.33
C VAL A 49 18.10 4.56 2.61
N GLU A 50 18.26 5.33 3.68
CA GLU A 50 18.76 4.81 4.96
C GLU A 50 17.77 3.79 5.58
N PRO A 51 18.27 2.72 6.23
CA PRO A 51 17.43 1.81 6.98
C PRO A 51 16.76 2.53 8.15
N VAL A 52 15.50 2.18 8.44
CA VAL A 52 14.69 2.86 9.45
C VAL A 52 15.21 2.53 10.85
N LYS A 53 16.05 3.42 11.40
CA LYS A 53 16.41 3.44 12.81
C LYS A 53 15.62 4.55 13.51
N PHE A 54 15.00 4.22 14.62
CA PHE A 54 14.25 5.17 15.43
C PHE A 54 15.06 5.62 16.65
N VAL A 55 14.81 6.84 17.10
CA VAL A 55 15.20 7.28 18.43
C VAL A 55 14.32 6.58 19.46
N ASP A 56 14.92 6.11 20.55
CA ASP A 56 14.19 5.51 21.66
C ASP A 56 13.46 6.59 22.47
N LEU A 57 12.17 6.77 22.16
CA LEU A 57 11.28 7.72 22.81
C LEU A 57 9.93 7.07 23.09
N THR A 58 9.26 7.55 24.12
CA THR A 58 7.84 7.22 24.31
C THR A 58 7.01 7.87 23.19
N PRO A 59 5.83 7.32 22.85
CA PRO A 59 4.93 7.93 21.87
C PRO A 59 4.63 9.42 22.14
N ASP A 60 4.45 9.80 23.40
CA ASP A 60 4.14 11.19 23.77
C ASP A 60 5.37 12.09 23.64
N ASP A 61 6.55 11.62 24.06
CA ASP A 61 7.81 12.34 23.83
C ASP A 61 8.09 12.53 22.33
N ALA A 62 7.80 11.51 21.51
CA ALA A 62 7.93 11.56 20.06
C ALA A 62 6.98 12.59 19.42
N ARG A 63 5.71 12.62 19.86
CA ARG A 63 4.73 13.64 19.41
C ARG A 63 5.21 15.04 19.78
N ALA A 64 5.64 15.24 21.03
CA ALA A 64 6.16 16.51 21.51
C ALA A 64 7.37 16.97 20.67
N PHE A 65 8.32 16.07 20.39
CA PHE A 65 9.48 16.36 19.56
C PHE A 65 9.08 16.71 18.12
N ASN A 66 8.26 15.88 17.47
CA ASN A 66 7.83 16.09 16.09
C ASN A 66 7.05 17.40 15.90
N ALA A 67 6.35 17.87 16.93
CA ALA A 67 5.68 19.17 16.96
C ALA A 67 6.67 20.36 16.98
N THR A 68 7.89 20.17 17.50
CA THR A 68 8.94 21.22 17.49
C THR A 68 9.63 21.38 16.13
N VAL A 69 9.61 20.34 15.29
CA VAL A 69 10.15 20.41 13.93
C VAL A 69 9.21 21.29 13.08
N PRO A 70 9.66 22.37 12.44
CA PRO A 70 8.78 23.19 11.62
C PRO A 70 8.42 22.48 10.30
N PHE A 71 7.29 22.85 9.71
CA PHE A 71 7.03 22.52 8.31
C PHE A 71 7.87 23.44 7.40
N SER A 72 8.32 22.90 6.28
CA SER A 72 9.03 23.67 5.25
C SER A 72 8.12 24.76 4.68
N THR A 73 8.71 25.94 4.47
CA THR A 73 8.04 27.09 3.84
C THR A 73 8.24 27.11 2.32
N ASP A 74 9.01 26.18 1.77
CA ASP A 74 9.27 26.09 0.34
C ASP A 74 8.02 25.65 -0.44
N PRO A 75 7.97 25.90 -1.75
CA PRO A 75 6.87 25.44 -2.59
C PRO A 75 6.68 23.92 -2.52
N ASN A 76 5.45 23.47 -2.31
CA ASN A 76 5.05 22.06 -2.35
C ASN A 76 4.08 21.81 -3.54
N PRO A 77 4.57 21.82 -4.79
CA PRO A 77 3.73 21.61 -5.96
C PRO A 77 3.20 20.17 -6.02
N ALA A 78 2.01 20.01 -6.61
CA ALA A 78 1.47 18.69 -6.88
C ALA A 78 2.37 17.91 -7.84
N ALA A 79 2.51 16.61 -7.61
CA ALA A 79 3.20 15.71 -8.52
C ALA A 79 2.47 15.60 -9.87
N ARG A 80 3.21 15.17 -10.90
CA ARG A 80 2.64 14.88 -12.21
C ARG A 80 1.71 13.66 -12.12
N PRO A 81 0.56 13.66 -12.83
CA PRO A 81 -0.29 12.48 -12.92
C PRO A 81 0.48 11.29 -13.50
N PHE A 82 0.37 10.13 -12.85
CA PHE A 82 0.91 8.88 -13.35
C PHE A 82 -0.13 8.16 -14.21
N ARG A 83 0.30 7.62 -15.35
CA ARG A 83 -0.55 6.76 -16.18
C ARG A 83 0.19 5.44 -16.37
N PHE A 84 -0.38 4.37 -15.84
CA PHE A 84 0.18 3.05 -16.04
C PHE A 84 0.17 2.68 -17.53
N ALA A 85 1.29 2.16 -18.04
CA ALA A 85 1.49 1.89 -19.47
C ALA A 85 1.81 0.40 -19.78
N GLY A 86 1.49 -0.52 -18.85
CA GLY A 86 1.63 -1.97 -19.04
C GLY A 86 0.33 -2.65 -19.48
N GLY A 87 0.41 -3.96 -19.72
CA GLY A 87 -0.76 -4.78 -20.10
C GLY A 87 -1.77 -4.96 -18.95
N PRO A 88 -2.96 -5.52 -19.22
CA PRO A 88 -4.01 -5.72 -18.22
C PRO A 88 -3.55 -6.55 -17.00
N GLU A 89 -2.75 -7.59 -17.23
CA GLU A 89 -2.20 -8.42 -16.15
C GLU A 89 -1.21 -7.65 -15.26
N ASP A 90 -0.34 -6.85 -15.87
CA ASP A 90 0.61 -6.02 -15.13
C ASP A 90 -0.12 -4.93 -14.33
N LEU A 91 -1.17 -4.34 -14.90
CA LEU A 91 -2.01 -3.36 -14.21
C LEU A 91 -2.73 -3.99 -13.02
N ALA A 92 -3.30 -5.19 -13.19
CA ALA A 92 -3.97 -5.91 -12.11
C ALA A 92 -2.99 -6.19 -10.96
N ARG A 93 -1.79 -6.68 -11.28
CA ARG A 93 -0.73 -6.93 -10.29
C ARG A 93 -0.24 -5.65 -9.61
N ALA A 94 0.00 -4.58 -10.36
CA ALA A 94 0.40 -3.29 -9.80
C ALA A 94 -0.69 -2.73 -8.86
N THR A 95 -1.96 -2.89 -9.24
CA THR A 95 -3.11 -2.51 -8.39
C THR A 95 -3.10 -3.28 -7.08
N ASP A 96 -2.88 -4.59 -7.12
CA ASP A 96 -2.90 -5.43 -5.91
C ASP A 96 -1.70 -5.15 -5.00
N CYS A 97 -0.51 -4.94 -5.57
CA CYS A 97 0.66 -4.51 -4.80
C CYS A 97 0.42 -3.16 -4.12
N MET A 98 -0.08 -2.17 -4.88
CA MET A 98 -0.37 -0.85 -4.32
C MET A 98 -1.47 -0.92 -3.25
N ALA A 99 -2.56 -1.66 -3.51
CA ALA A 99 -3.65 -1.86 -2.56
C ALA A 99 -3.16 -2.49 -1.26
N ALA A 100 -2.28 -3.50 -1.34
CA ALA A 100 -1.65 -4.07 -0.16
C ALA A 100 -0.83 -3.02 0.59
N GLY A 101 0.05 -2.29 -0.10
CA GLY A 101 0.87 -1.26 0.52
C GLY A 101 0.04 -0.20 1.25
N ILE A 102 -0.96 0.38 0.61
CA ILE A 102 -1.75 1.44 1.22
C ILE A 102 -2.64 0.95 2.36
N LEU A 103 -3.18 -0.27 2.25
CA LEU A 103 -4.09 -0.81 3.26
C LEU A 103 -3.37 -1.18 4.56
N TYR A 104 -2.19 -1.79 4.46
CA TYR A 104 -1.41 -2.15 5.64
C TYR A 104 -0.75 -0.94 6.30
N GLU A 105 -0.60 0.18 5.59
CA GLU A 105 -0.01 1.41 6.11
C GLU A 105 -1.05 2.39 6.67
N ALA A 106 -2.22 2.50 6.03
CA ALA A 106 -3.25 3.48 6.40
C ALA A 106 -4.52 2.86 7.01
N GLY A 107 -4.72 1.54 6.93
CA GLY A 107 -5.88 0.87 7.49
C GLY A 107 -7.21 1.35 6.89
N ASP A 108 -8.09 1.91 7.74
CA ASP A 108 -9.41 2.41 7.32
C ASP A 108 -9.45 3.91 6.97
N ASP A 109 -8.28 4.52 6.80
CA ASP A 109 -8.16 5.93 6.45
C ASP A 109 -7.95 6.13 4.93
N THR A 110 -9.02 6.48 4.21
CA THR A 110 -8.95 6.73 2.76
C THR A 110 -8.04 7.91 2.41
N LEU A 111 -7.89 8.93 3.27
CA LEU A 111 -6.97 10.04 3.01
C LEU A 111 -5.52 9.56 3.15
N GLY A 112 -5.24 8.77 4.19
CA GLY A 112 -3.97 8.09 4.38
C GLY A 112 -3.62 7.19 3.19
N GLU A 113 -4.56 6.39 2.70
CA GLU A 113 -4.33 5.52 1.54
C GLU A 113 -3.94 6.29 0.29
N ARG A 114 -4.64 7.39 0.00
CA ARG A 114 -4.32 8.25 -1.15
C ARG A 114 -2.95 8.92 -1.00
N ALA A 115 -2.59 9.29 0.22
CA ALA A 115 -1.29 9.87 0.54
C ALA A 115 -0.16 8.85 0.33
N VAL A 116 -0.31 7.63 0.84
CA VAL A 116 0.67 6.54 0.66
C VAL A 116 0.76 6.12 -0.81
N ALA A 117 -0.37 6.03 -1.54
CA ALA A 117 -0.37 5.76 -2.98
C ALA A 117 0.48 6.79 -3.75
N GLN A 118 0.33 8.07 -3.42
CA GLN A 118 1.13 9.12 -4.04
C GLN A 118 2.62 9.01 -3.69
N VAL A 119 2.98 8.63 -2.47
CA VAL A 119 4.38 8.37 -2.09
C VAL A 119 4.96 7.21 -2.91
N VAL A 120 4.22 6.12 -3.08
CA VAL A 120 4.64 4.98 -3.92
C VAL A 120 4.92 5.44 -5.35
N LEU A 121 4.03 6.26 -5.92
CA LEU A 121 4.22 6.81 -7.26
C LEU A 121 5.39 7.80 -7.33
N ASN A 122 5.61 8.61 -6.30
CA ASN A 122 6.76 9.52 -6.23
C ASN A 122 8.08 8.73 -6.21
N ARG A 123 8.17 7.68 -5.39
CA ARG A 123 9.32 6.76 -5.34
C ARG A 123 9.56 6.13 -6.71
N LEU A 124 8.51 5.67 -7.37
CA LEU A 124 8.59 5.09 -8.72
C LEU A 124 9.32 6.00 -9.72
N HIS A 125 9.06 7.31 -9.69
CA HIS A 125 9.68 8.31 -10.58
C HIS A 125 11.05 8.82 -10.12
N HIS A 126 11.44 8.58 -8.87
CA HIS A 126 12.68 9.06 -8.29
C HIS A 126 13.82 8.02 -8.45
N PRO A 127 15.04 8.40 -8.88
CA PRO A 127 16.09 7.43 -9.22
C PRO A 127 16.60 6.57 -8.05
N ALA A 128 16.41 7.00 -6.80
CA ALA A 128 16.83 6.26 -5.62
C ALA A 128 16.00 5.00 -5.29
N PHE A 129 14.87 4.77 -5.96
CA PHE A 129 13.93 3.68 -5.63
C PHE A 129 13.72 2.71 -6.80
N PRO A 130 13.15 1.53 -6.54
CA PRO A 130 12.71 0.60 -7.59
C PRO A 130 11.76 1.25 -8.60
N LYS A 131 11.67 0.62 -9.78
CA LYS A 131 10.96 1.18 -10.94
C LYS A 131 9.66 0.46 -11.26
N THR A 132 9.24 -0.48 -10.41
CA THR A 132 7.96 -1.17 -10.47
C THR A 132 7.16 -0.91 -9.20
N VAL A 133 5.82 -0.87 -9.29
CA VAL A 133 4.95 -0.60 -8.14
C VAL A 133 5.17 -1.64 -7.04
N CYS A 134 5.19 -2.91 -7.40
CA CYS A 134 5.50 -3.99 -6.48
C CYS A 134 6.90 -3.84 -5.91
N GLY A 135 7.91 -3.55 -6.73
CA GLY A 135 9.28 -3.34 -6.28
C GLY A 135 9.40 -2.25 -5.20
N VAL A 136 8.63 -1.16 -5.31
CA VAL A 136 8.58 -0.10 -4.30
C VAL A 136 7.88 -0.60 -3.02
N VAL A 137 6.68 -1.16 -3.13
CA VAL A 137 5.87 -1.63 -1.98
C VAL A 137 6.61 -2.69 -1.17
N PHE A 138 7.38 -3.53 -1.85
CA PHE A 138 8.07 -4.68 -1.30
C PHE A 138 9.58 -4.43 -1.14
N GLU A 139 10.01 -3.17 -1.23
CA GLU A 139 11.42 -2.83 -1.11
C GLU A 139 11.99 -3.17 0.28
N GLY A 140 13.12 -3.89 0.30
CA GLY A 140 13.87 -4.20 1.52
C GLY A 140 13.48 -5.50 2.23
N GLN A 141 12.41 -6.19 1.79
CA GLN A 141 11.98 -7.49 2.34
C GLN A 141 13.03 -8.61 2.34
N ASP A 142 13.99 -8.53 1.40
CA ASP A 142 15.06 -9.51 1.23
C ASP A 142 16.40 -9.00 1.79
N ARG A 143 16.43 -7.79 2.38
CA ARG A 143 17.64 -7.17 2.93
C ARG A 143 17.70 -7.39 4.44
N SER A 144 18.87 -7.75 4.95
CA SER A 144 19.15 -7.84 6.39
C SER A 144 19.09 -6.48 7.12
N THR A 145 19.07 -5.38 6.35
CA THR A 145 19.02 -4.00 6.85
C THR A 145 17.61 -3.53 7.22
N GLY A 146 16.56 -4.34 6.98
CA GLY A 146 15.16 -4.03 7.28
C GLY A 146 14.33 -3.58 6.07
N CYS A 147 12.99 -3.58 6.22
CA CYS A 147 12.02 -3.16 5.20
C CYS A 147 11.74 -1.66 5.20
N GLN A 148 11.40 -1.11 4.02
CA GLN A 148 10.88 0.25 3.88
C GLN A 148 9.40 0.38 4.27
N PHE A 149 8.64 -0.71 4.17
CA PHE A 149 7.27 -0.84 4.66
C PHE A 149 7.25 -1.88 5.78
N SER A 150 6.82 -1.51 6.98
CA SER A 150 6.96 -2.38 8.16
C SER A 150 6.20 -3.70 7.99
N PHE A 151 5.03 -3.64 7.34
CA PHE A 151 4.15 -4.79 7.12
C PHE A 151 4.81 -5.92 6.30
N SER A 152 5.81 -5.59 5.48
CA SER A 152 6.52 -6.54 4.61
C SER A 152 7.55 -7.36 5.38
N CYS A 153 8.00 -6.89 6.55
CA CYS A 153 9.01 -7.56 7.39
C CYS A 153 8.47 -8.07 8.73
N ASP A 154 7.41 -7.47 9.27
CA ASP A 154 6.91 -7.75 10.63
C ASP A 154 5.84 -8.88 10.68
N GLY A 155 5.62 -9.56 9.55
CA GLY A 155 4.60 -10.59 9.40
C GLY A 155 3.16 -10.07 9.50
N ALA A 156 2.89 -8.78 9.34
CA ALA A 156 1.52 -8.25 9.41
C ALA A 156 0.58 -8.92 8.38
N ILE A 157 1.10 -9.27 7.20
CA ILE A 157 0.35 -10.00 6.17
C ILE A 157 -0.16 -11.36 6.67
N THR A 158 0.57 -12.01 7.58
CA THR A 158 0.18 -13.31 8.14
C THR A 158 -0.63 -13.18 9.43
N ARG A 159 -0.48 -12.07 10.17
CA ARG A 159 -1.19 -11.83 11.44
C ARG A 159 -2.55 -11.18 11.27
N TRP A 160 -2.75 -10.39 10.22
CA TRP A 160 -3.98 -9.63 10.02
C TRP A 160 -4.49 -9.76 8.58
N HIS A 161 -5.76 -10.12 8.47
CA HIS A 161 -6.49 -10.20 7.22
C HIS A 161 -7.51 -9.04 7.14
N PRO A 162 -7.38 -8.14 6.14
CA PRO A 162 -8.38 -7.13 5.86
C PRO A 162 -9.70 -7.76 5.43
N THR A 163 -10.79 -7.06 5.75
CA THR A 163 -12.13 -7.37 5.24
C THR A 163 -12.20 -7.17 3.72
N ASP A 164 -13.18 -7.81 3.08
CA ASP A 164 -13.41 -7.66 1.63
C ASP A 164 -13.70 -6.20 1.24
N ASP A 165 -14.40 -5.46 2.11
CA ASP A 165 -14.69 -4.04 1.91
C ASP A 165 -13.44 -3.16 1.98
N ALA A 166 -12.57 -3.40 2.97
CA ALA A 166 -11.31 -2.68 3.09
C ALA A 166 -10.38 -2.98 1.91
N TRP A 167 -10.33 -4.24 1.48
CA TRP A 167 -9.56 -4.64 0.30
C TRP A 167 -10.10 -3.99 -0.99
N ARG A 168 -11.42 -4.01 -1.19
CA ARG A 168 -12.05 -3.37 -2.36
C ARG A 168 -11.76 -1.87 -2.40
N ARG A 169 -11.94 -1.16 -1.27
CA ARG A 169 -11.63 0.26 -1.13
C ARG A 169 -10.16 0.57 -1.48
N ALA A 170 -9.23 -0.21 -0.93
CA ALA A 170 -7.81 -0.05 -1.24
C ALA A 170 -7.51 -0.26 -2.73
N ARG A 171 -8.14 -1.25 -3.38
CA ARG A 171 -8.01 -1.46 -4.84
C ARG A 171 -8.58 -0.29 -5.65
N GLU A 172 -9.69 0.30 -5.23
CA GLU A 172 -10.26 1.48 -5.88
C GLU A 172 -9.33 2.69 -5.80
N VAL A 173 -8.74 2.94 -4.62
CA VAL A 173 -7.75 4.02 -4.44
C VAL A 173 -6.50 3.76 -5.29
N ALA A 174 -6.00 2.53 -5.30
CA ALA A 174 -4.85 2.13 -6.11
C ALA A 174 -5.12 2.33 -7.62
N ALA A 175 -6.27 1.85 -8.11
CA ALA A 175 -6.67 2.00 -9.50
C ALA A 175 -6.83 3.47 -9.90
N ALA A 176 -7.40 4.31 -9.03
CA ALA A 176 -7.51 5.75 -9.26
C ALA A 176 -6.12 6.40 -9.37
N ALA A 177 -5.18 6.07 -8.48
CA ALA A 177 -3.81 6.59 -8.53
C ALA A 177 -3.06 6.14 -9.79
N LEU A 178 -3.15 4.86 -10.15
CA LEU A 178 -2.54 4.28 -11.36
C LEU A 178 -3.13 4.84 -12.66
N SER A 179 -4.35 5.38 -12.59
CA SER A 179 -5.04 6.10 -13.66
C SER A 179 -4.96 7.63 -13.50
N GLY A 180 -4.00 8.15 -12.74
CA GLY A 180 -3.63 9.57 -12.76
C GLY A 180 -4.35 10.45 -11.75
N ALA A 181 -5.06 9.89 -10.77
CA ALA A 181 -5.47 10.65 -9.61
C ALA A 181 -4.22 11.10 -8.81
N VAL A 182 -4.14 12.39 -8.52
CA VAL A 182 -3.03 12.99 -7.77
C VAL A 182 -3.50 13.44 -6.40
N PHE A 183 -2.82 12.99 -5.35
CA PHE A 183 -3.04 13.49 -4.00
C PHE A 183 -2.14 14.70 -3.74
N LYS A 184 -2.62 15.89 -4.11
CA LYS A 184 -1.81 17.13 -4.20
C LYS A 184 -1.13 17.52 -2.88
N GLN A 185 -1.76 17.23 -1.74
CA GLN A 185 -1.29 17.67 -0.42
C GLN A 185 0.12 17.15 -0.09
N VAL A 186 0.46 15.91 -0.50
CA VAL A 186 1.79 15.34 -0.22
C VAL A 186 2.84 15.70 -1.27
N GLY A 187 2.47 16.42 -2.35
CA GLY A 187 3.39 16.84 -3.40
C GLY A 187 4.38 15.75 -3.82
N TYR A 188 5.67 16.01 -3.59
CA TYR A 188 6.80 15.13 -3.92
C TYR A 188 7.35 14.35 -2.73
N ALA A 189 6.54 14.08 -1.70
CA ALA A 189 6.93 13.24 -0.57
C ALA A 189 7.45 11.88 -1.04
N THR A 190 8.59 11.47 -0.48
CA THR A 190 9.17 10.13 -0.67
C THR A 190 9.28 9.36 0.65
N HIS A 191 9.09 10.04 1.77
CA HIS A 191 9.17 9.46 3.11
C HIS A 191 7.99 9.94 3.94
N TYR A 192 7.57 9.11 4.88
CA TYR A 192 6.61 9.49 5.90
C TYR A 192 6.84 8.66 7.15
N HIS A 193 6.36 9.14 8.28
CA HIS A 193 6.24 8.36 9.50
C HIS A 193 5.06 8.88 10.31
N THR A 194 4.61 8.11 11.29
CA THR A 194 3.58 8.55 12.22
C THR A 194 4.18 9.52 13.25
N ASP A 195 3.38 10.44 13.77
CA ASP A 195 3.83 11.48 14.71
C ASP A 195 4.26 10.93 16.08
N TRP A 196 4.04 9.64 16.37
CA TRP A 196 4.50 8.94 17.57
C TRP A 196 5.83 8.17 17.42
N VAL A 197 6.55 8.34 16.30
CA VAL A 197 7.91 7.81 16.13
C VAL A 197 8.85 8.89 15.60
N VAL A 198 10.15 8.71 15.83
CA VAL A 198 11.19 9.66 15.41
C VAL A 198 12.32 8.91 14.68
N PRO A 199 12.25 8.78 13.34
CA PRO A 199 13.35 8.20 12.57
C PRO A 199 14.56 9.13 12.52
N TYR A 200 15.78 8.58 12.51
CA TYR A 200 17.00 9.39 12.41
C TYR A 200 17.10 10.19 11.12
N TRP A 201 16.65 9.61 9.99
CA TRP A 201 16.72 10.24 8.68
C TRP A 201 15.91 11.53 8.56
N GLN A 202 14.95 11.78 9.47
CA GLN A 202 14.05 12.94 9.36
C GLN A 202 14.81 14.27 9.43
N SER A 203 15.97 14.33 10.10
CA SER A 203 16.77 15.56 10.19
C SER A 203 17.46 15.94 8.89
N SER A 204 17.54 15.02 7.92
CA SER A 204 18.12 15.23 6.60
C SER A 204 17.06 15.55 5.54
N LEU A 205 15.78 15.65 5.92
CA LEU A 205 14.65 15.84 5.01
C LEU A 205 13.80 17.05 5.43
N ASP A 206 13.04 17.58 4.48
CA ASP A 206 12.09 18.65 4.74
C ASP A 206 10.73 18.06 5.12
N LYS A 207 10.20 18.41 6.30
CA LYS A 207 8.82 18.08 6.69
C LYS A 207 7.85 18.97 5.90
N ILE A 208 7.02 18.43 5.03
CA ILE A 208 6.22 19.23 4.08
C ILE A 208 4.72 19.30 4.36
N THR A 209 4.12 18.25 4.94
CA THR A 209 2.70 18.26 5.30
C THR A 209 2.41 17.19 6.35
N ALA A 210 1.27 17.32 7.04
CA ALA A 210 0.65 16.24 7.79
C ALA A 210 -0.64 15.79 7.10
N VAL A 211 -0.95 14.50 7.18
CA VAL A 211 -2.27 13.93 6.86
C VAL A 211 -2.64 13.05 8.04
N ASN A 212 -3.63 13.48 8.81
CA ASN A 212 -3.94 12.90 10.11
C ASN A 212 -2.66 12.81 10.97
N THR A 213 -2.27 11.61 11.38
CA THR A 213 -1.10 11.37 12.21
C THR A 213 0.19 11.14 11.41
N HIS A 214 0.11 11.09 10.08
CA HIS A 214 1.27 10.87 9.22
C HIS A 214 1.92 12.19 8.85
N LEU A 215 3.22 12.29 9.12
CA LEU A 215 4.09 13.39 8.74
C LEU A 215 4.84 13.01 7.47
N PHE A 216 4.74 13.83 6.43
CA PHE A 216 5.33 13.57 5.11
C PHE A 216 6.56 14.43 4.88
N PHE A 217 7.57 13.82 4.26
CA PHE A 217 8.87 14.42 4.03
C PHE A 217 9.32 14.24 2.60
N ARG A 218 10.06 15.23 2.11
CA ARG A 218 10.81 15.16 0.85
C ARG A 218 12.29 15.37 1.11
N TRP A 219 13.12 14.97 0.16
CA TRP A 219 14.54 15.30 0.16
C TRP A 219 14.75 16.81 0.22
N SER A 220 15.66 17.28 1.06
CA SER A 220 16.09 18.67 1.06
C SER A 220 16.88 18.98 -0.21
N GLY A 221 16.75 20.21 -0.73
CA GLY A 221 17.45 20.65 -1.94
C GLY A 221 16.91 20.03 -3.23
N TRP A 222 17.79 19.85 -4.23
CA TRP A 222 17.38 19.49 -5.60
C TRP A 222 16.60 18.17 -5.68
N TRP A 223 16.98 17.17 -4.90
CA TRP A 223 16.35 15.85 -4.89
C TRP A 223 14.88 15.85 -4.47
N GLY A 224 14.40 16.91 -3.80
CA GLY A 224 12.99 17.09 -3.45
C GLY A 224 12.16 17.86 -4.47
N THR A 225 12.79 18.32 -5.55
CA THR A 225 12.15 19.20 -6.55
C THR A 225 11.65 18.40 -7.77
N PRO A 226 10.65 18.90 -8.52
CA PRO A 226 10.10 18.19 -9.68
C PRO A 226 11.13 17.66 -10.70
N PRO A 227 12.22 18.38 -11.03
CA PRO A 227 13.26 17.88 -11.93
C PRO A 227 13.93 16.55 -11.52
N ALA A 228 13.95 16.21 -10.22
CA ALA A 228 14.53 14.95 -9.75
C ALA A 228 13.66 13.72 -10.07
N PHE A 229 12.38 13.92 -10.43
CA PHE A 229 11.39 12.87 -10.66
C PHE A 229 11.17 12.61 -12.16
N GLY A 230 12.26 12.55 -12.92
CA GLY A 230 12.25 12.43 -14.38
C GLY A 230 12.40 11.01 -14.92
N ARG A 231 12.59 9.98 -14.07
CA ARG A 231 12.80 8.61 -14.55
C ARG A 231 11.48 7.97 -14.95
N HIS A 232 11.51 7.22 -16.06
CA HIS A 232 10.36 6.47 -16.55
C HIS A 232 10.14 5.21 -15.70
N PRO A 233 8.93 5.02 -15.16
CA PRO A 233 8.54 3.77 -14.52
C PRO A 233 8.65 2.58 -15.49
N GLU A 234 9.13 1.45 -14.99
CA GLU A 234 9.10 0.18 -15.71
C GLU A 234 7.71 -0.44 -15.57
N THR A 235 7.11 -0.77 -16.71
CA THR A 235 5.74 -1.29 -16.79
C THR A 235 5.67 -2.80 -16.55
N VAL A 236 6.81 -3.49 -16.69
CA VAL A 236 6.92 -4.94 -16.50
C VAL A 236 7.53 -5.19 -15.13
N ASP A 237 6.71 -5.67 -14.20
CA ASP A 237 7.23 -6.13 -12.92
C ASP A 237 7.88 -7.52 -13.10
N ARG A 238 9.22 -7.57 -13.09
CA ARG A 238 9.97 -8.84 -13.14
C ARG A 238 10.05 -9.53 -11.78
N THR A 239 9.57 -8.88 -10.72
CA THR A 239 9.55 -9.41 -9.37
C THR A 239 8.56 -10.57 -9.30
N ARG A 240 9.08 -11.79 -9.10
CA ARG A 240 8.30 -13.04 -9.10
C ARG A 240 7.42 -13.21 -7.84
N ARG A 241 7.41 -12.23 -6.93
CA ARG A 241 6.78 -12.37 -5.63
C ARG A 241 5.33 -11.87 -5.72
N GLN A 242 4.42 -12.80 -5.95
CA GLN A 242 2.99 -12.58 -5.94
C GLN A 242 2.50 -12.48 -4.49
N LEU A 243 1.58 -11.56 -4.21
CA LEU A 243 0.73 -11.68 -3.02
C LEU A 243 0.12 -13.09 -3.01
N PRO A 244 -0.03 -13.74 -1.84
CA PRO A 244 -0.79 -14.99 -1.76
C PRO A 244 -2.17 -14.74 -2.39
N LYS A 245 -2.50 -15.52 -3.42
CA LYS A 245 -3.78 -15.40 -4.12
C LYS A 245 -4.89 -15.56 -3.10
N ARG A 246 -5.62 -14.47 -2.80
CA ARG A 246 -6.92 -14.61 -2.15
C ARG A 246 -7.86 -15.28 -3.14
N GLY A 247 -8.71 -16.18 -2.64
CA GLY A 247 -9.75 -16.84 -3.43
C GLY A 247 -10.47 -15.84 -4.32
N GLY A 248 -10.75 -16.27 -5.54
CA GLY A 248 -11.00 -15.42 -6.70
C GLY A 248 -11.98 -14.27 -6.48
N ASP A 249 -11.66 -13.17 -7.14
CA ASP A 249 -12.58 -12.08 -7.45
C ASP A 249 -13.92 -12.65 -7.96
N PRO A 250 -15.07 -12.41 -7.29
CA PRO A 250 -16.36 -12.86 -7.78
C PRO A 250 -16.77 -12.22 -9.12
N GLY A 251 -16.04 -11.18 -9.58
CA GLY A 251 -16.32 -10.40 -10.77
C GLY A 251 -15.57 -10.81 -12.05
N GLN A 252 -14.42 -11.49 -11.95
CA GLN A 252 -13.53 -11.71 -13.11
C GLN A 252 -13.68 -13.11 -13.76
N GLY A 253 -14.74 -13.85 -13.43
CA GLY A 253 -14.96 -15.23 -13.94
C GLY A 253 -16.21 -15.44 -14.79
N ARG A 254 -17.08 -14.43 -14.98
CA ARG A 254 -18.38 -14.61 -15.66
C ARG A 254 -18.47 -13.99 -17.06
N GLY A 255 -17.53 -13.13 -17.45
CA GLY A 255 -17.55 -12.48 -18.78
C GLY A 255 -17.21 -13.44 -19.92
N GLU A 256 -16.14 -14.22 -19.80
CA GLU A 256 -15.69 -15.09 -20.90
C GLU A 256 -16.54 -16.37 -21.04
N ALA A 257 -17.03 -16.91 -19.93
CA ALA A 257 -17.91 -18.08 -19.94
C ALA A 257 -19.28 -17.76 -20.58
N PHE A 258 -19.78 -16.53 -20.42
CA PHE A 258 -21.07 -16.12 -20.99
C PHE A 258 -20.98 -15.83 -22.49
N VAL A 259 -19.85 -15.29 -22.98
CA VAL A 259 -19.61 -15.10 -24.41
C VAL A 259 -19.40 -16.44 -25.11
N ARG A 260 -18.65 -17.37 -24.50
CA ARG A 260 -18.41 -18.71 -25.06
C ARG A 260 -19.68 -19.57 -25.09
N ALA A 261 -20.50 -19.54 -24.04
CA ALA A 261 -21.76 -20.28 -23.99
C ALA A 261 -22.84 -19.74 -24.94
N ARG A 262 -22.76 -18.47 -25.37
CA ARG A 262 -23.68 -17.88 -26.36
C ARG A 262 -23.27 -18.19 -27.79
N VAL A 263 -21.95 -18.27 -28.06
CA VAL A 263 -21.42 -18.69 -29.36
C VAL A 263 -21.66 -20.19 -29.59
N GLU A 264 -21.43 -21.03 -28.58
CA GLU A 264 -21.63 -22.49 -28.69
C GLU A 264 -23.10 -22.90 -28.80
N ARG A 265 -24.04 -22.15 -28.20
CA ARG A 265 -25.49 -22.39 -28.40
C ARG A 265 -25.96 -22.03 -29.81
N ARG A 266 -25.47 -20.91 -30.36
CA ARG A 266 -25.85 -20.47 -31.72
C ARG A 266 -25.36 -21.40 -32.82
N SER A 267 -24.24 -22.10 -32.60
CA SER A 267 -23.71 -23.10 -33.54
C SER A 267 -24.40 -24.46 -33.47
N ARG A 268 -25.12 -24.77 -32.37
CA ARG A 268 -25.86 -26.03 -32.21
C ARG A 268 -27.29 -25.98 -32.74
N GLU A 269 -27.88 -24.80 -32.88
CA GLU A 269 -29.27 -24.63 -33.32
C GLU A 269 -29.43 -24.53 -34.84
N ASN A 270 -28.35 -24.50 -35.65
CA ASN A 270 -28.49 -24.44 -37.11
C ASN A 270 -27.28 -25.04 -37.88
N PRO A 271 -27.15 -26.37 -37.99
CA PRO A 271 -26.18 -26.97 -38.91
C PRO A 271 -26.67 -26.83 -40.36
N SER A 272 -25.86 -26.18 -41.21
CA SER A 272 -26.01 -26.21 -42.66
C SER A 272 -25.89 -27.66 -43.17
N PRO A 273 -26.71 -28.10 -44.14
CA PRO A 273 -26.51 -29.37 -44.81
C PRO A 273 -25.29 -29.26 -45.74
N LEU A 274 -24.77 -30.42 -46.18
CA LEU A 274 -23.58 -30.65 -46.99
C LEU A 274 -22.35 -31.00 -46.13
N ASP A 275 -22.18 -32.30 -45.87
CA ASP A 275 -21.00 -33.06 -46.32
C ASP A 275 -21.12 -34.51 -45.81
N GLU A 276 -21.52 -35.41 -46.71
CA GLU A 276 -21.41 -36.86 -46.51
C GLU A 276 -19.97 -37.32 -46.75
N PRO A 277 -19.52 -38.42 -46.10
CA PRO A 277 -18.40 -39.20 -46.60
C PRO A 277 -18.83 -40.56 -47.16
N GLU A 278 -18.33 -40.85 -48.36
CA GLU A 278 -18.46 -42.08 -49.14
C GLU A 278 -17.31 -43.08 -48.84
N LEU A 279 -17.55 -44.36 -49.18
CA LEU A 279 -16.61 -45.50 -49.40
C LEU A 279 -16.04 -46.25 -48.17
N ASP A 280 -15.91 -47.59 -48.13
CA ASP A 280 -15.94 -48.66 -49.14
C ASP A 280 -16.28 -50.03 -48.47
N ALA A 281 -16.78 -50.97 -49.27
CA ALA A 281 -17.24 -52.30 -48.91
C ALA A 281 -16.20 -53.41 -49.16
N ARG A 282 -16.19 -54.48 -48.33
CA ARG A 282 -16.18 -55.92 -48.74
C ARG A 282 -16.08 -56.88 -47.53
N ALA A 283 -16.98 -57.86 -47.52
CA ALA A 283 -17.27 -58.88 -46.50
C ALA A 283 -16.39 -60.16 -46.64
N PRO A 284 -16.68 -61.36 -46.04
CA PRO A 284 -17.68 -61.76 -45.02
C PRO A 284 -17.19 -62.75 -43.91
N CYS A 285 -18.16 -63.10 -43.05
CA CYS A 285 -18.27 -64.04 -41.92
C CYS A 285 -17.48 -65.37 -41.93
N VAL A 286 -17.07 -65.83 -40.74
CA VAL A 286 -17.14 -67.26 -40.30
C VAL A 286 -17.28 -67.35 -38.78
N ASP A 287 -18.27 -68.13 -38.32
CA ASP A 287 -18.47 -68.60 -36.94
C ASP A 287 -17.34 -69.51 -36.45
N ARG A 288 -17.01 -69.47 -35.14
CA ARG A 288 -16.70 -70.72 -34.41
C ARG A 288 -16.79 -70.58 -32.90
N GLU A 289 -17.55 -71.51 -32.36
CA GLU A 289 -17.74 -71.84 -30.96
C GLU A 289 -16.44 -72.22 -30.23
N ASP A 290 -16.58 -72.17 -28.90
CA ASP A 290 -16.24 -73.23 -27.95
C ASP A 290 -14.94 -73.14 -27.11
N ARG A 291 -15.22 -73.01 -25.80
CA ARG A 291 -14.68 -73.79 -24.67
C ARG A 291 -13.28 -73.54 -24.09
N HIS A 292 -13.31 -73.60 -22.75
CA HIS A 292 -12.29 -74.07 -21.80
C HIS A 292 -11.36 -73.05 -21.09
N GLN A 293 -11.87 -72.63 -19.92
CA GLN A 293 -11.19 -72.55 -18.60
C GLN A 293 -10.26 -73.76 -18.29
N PRO A 294 -9.49 -73.78 -17.19
CA PRO A 294 -8.40 -72.87 -16.78
C PRO A 294 -7.15 -73.69 -16.33
N ARG A 295 -6.05 -73.04 -15.93
CA ARG A 295 -5.25 -73.33 -14.73
C ARG A 295 -4.29 -72.19 -14.45
#